data_AF-A0A540WZY1-F1
#
_entry.id   AF-A0A540WZY1-F1
#
_cell.length_a   1.000
_cell.length_b   1.000
_cell.length_c   1.000
_cell.angle_alpha   90.00
_cell.angle_beta   90.00
_cell.angle_gamma   90.00
#
_symmetry.space_group_name_H-M   'P 1'
#
loop_
_entity.id
_entity.type
_entity.pdbx_description
1 polymer ?
#
loop_
_entity_poly.entity_id
_entity_poly.type
_entity_poly.pdbx_seq_one_letter_code
_entity_poly.pdbx_strand_id
1 'polypeptide(L)'
;MVVRLASPRHLRARLLLWAAVLGCTSKPPPYALDCALPTGDVESHCTRLVEHQQVNRLELTGARELVLTALSATRTTTHLVVDATLQGGFRNPADQNLYLFLGEPTDGAPTTYSLTADPQYAADLGYPVRTALELPHRLDVRVGLMAPRTQGYTPQVYVRDTVRADAVGPDAEVLVQVDGARVHVEVPLERYYALKGVPVPDALSVTLATARDYVGFVDHLTVPSVGPGDMRLAATRTTEPVLYPSLNARAHRFKAVTLRRDEAVTTVELEMAAPITDWAQTNLQFFFIPLPPTAPRQVLQDAAHAVDLPYAWSWYCAVYSPRRVFCRASGGLDFSYDTAYAERTDLPTLTGVRFRETAPGRYILESPNTSVGAGPEGFAVMLAAGRDGFAPTTFYGKPPPAR
;
A
#
# COMPACT_ATOMS: atom_id res chain seq x y z
N MET A 1 -31.46 -67.90 6.72
CA MET A 1 -30.94 -66.72 6.00
C MET A 1 -29.42 -66.81 6.04
N VAL A 2 -28.82 -67.32 4.97
CA VAL A 2 -27.37 -67.61 4.89
C VAL A 2 -26.70 -66.46 4.14
N VAL A 3 -25.89 -65.66 4.84
CA VAL A 3 -25.08 -64.61 4.23
C VAL A 3 -23.85 -65.27 3.58
N ARG A 4 -23.79 -65.29 2.25
CA ARG A 4 -22.60 -65.70 1.49
C ARG A 4 -21.56 -64.58 1.55
N LEU A 5 -20.45 -64.82 2.23
CA LEU A 5 -19.25 -63.99 2.19
C LEU A 5 -18.61 -64.07 0.80
N ALA A 6 -18.35 -62.90 0.20
CA ALA A 6 -17.69 -62.79 -1.10
C ALA A 6 -16.23 -63.27 -1.03
N SER A 7 -15.81 -64.00 -2.08
CA SER A 7 -14.50 -64.63 -2.21
C SER A 7 -13.32 -63.64 -2.15
N PRO A 8 -12.22 -63.98 -1.44
CA PRO A 8 -11.05 -63.11 -1.24
C PRO A 8 -10.28 -62.76 -2.53
N ARG A 9 -10.57 -63.45 -3.65
CA ARG A 9 -10.00 -63.11 -4.97
C ARG A 9 -10.58 -61.83 -5.57
N HIS A 10 -11.82 -61.46 -5.23
CA HIS A 10 -12.43 -60.21 -5.68
C HIS A 10 -11.99 -59.00 -4.84
N LEU A 11 -11.53 -59.22 -3.60
CA LEU A 11 -10.97 -58.16 -2.76
C LEU A 11 -9.60 -57.69 -3.25
N ARG A 12 -8.73 -58.62 -3.66
CA ARG A 12 -7.40 -58.28 -4.21
C ARG A 12 -7.49 -57.57 -5.58
N ALA A 13 -8.43 -57.98 -6.44
CA ALA A 13 -8.68 -57.29 -7.71
C ALA A 13 -9.24 -55.88 -7.51
N ARG A 14 -10.10 -55.66 -6.50
CA ARG A 14 -10.57 -54.33 -6.14
C ARG A 14 -9.47 -53.46 -5.53
N LEU A 15 -8.62 -53.98 -4.65
CA LEU A 15 -7.50 -53.24 -4.06
C LEU A 15 -6.45 -52.80 -5.10
N LEU A 16 -6.18 -53.63 -6.11
CA LEU A 16 -5.29 -53.26 -7.22
C LEU A 16 -5.93 -52.24 -8.18
N LEU A 17 -7.26 -52.28 -8.36
CA LEU A 17 -7.99 -51.27 -9.14
C LEU A 17 -8.00 -49.91 -8.42
N TRP A 18 -8.12 -49.90 -7.08
CA TRP A 18 -8.01 -48.67 -6.27
C TRP A 18 -6.58 -48.13 -6.27
N ALA A 19 -5.55 -48.98 -6.24
CA ALA A 19 -4.16 -48.55 -6.36
C ALA A 19 -3.82 -48.00 -7.77
N ALA A 20 -4.48 -48.49 -8.84
CA ALA A 20 -4.34 -47.93 -10.18
C ALA A 20 -5.14 -46.63 -10.39
N VAL A 21 -6.27 -46.45 -9.68
CA VAL A 21 -7.06 -45.19 -9.70
C VAL A 21 -6.43 -44.13 -8.78
N LEU A 22 -5.76 -44.51 -7.69
CA LEU A 22 -4.92 -43.62 -6.87
C LEU A 22 -3.53 -43.38 -7.49
N GLY A 23 -3.10 -44.24 -8.42
CA GLY A 23 -1.89 -44.10 -9.23
C GLY A 23 -2.07 -43.29 -10.52
N CYS A 24 -3.27 -42.73 -10.75
CA CYS A 24 -3.50 -41.79 -11.83
C CYS A 24 -2.96 -40.41 -11.44
N THR A 25 -1.73 -40.14 -11.85
CA THR A 25 -1.18 -38.81 -12.16
C THR A 25 -1.69 -37.72 -11.21
N SER A 26 -0.95 -37.46 -10.12
CA SER A 26 -0.95 -36.14 -9.52
C SER A 26 -0.47 -35.17 -10.59
N LYS A 27 -1.39 -34.71 -11.45
CA LYS A 27 -1.13 -33.54 -12.27
C LYS A 27 -0.70 -32.48 -11.27
N PRO A 28 0.42 -31.78 -11.49
CA PRO A 28 0.72 -30.63 -10.68
C PRO A 28 -0.56 -29.79 -10.63
N PRO A 29 -0.95 -29.25 -9.46
CA PRO A 29 -2.08 -28.34 -9.39
C PRO A 29 -1.86 -27.31 -10.50
N PRO A 30 -2.86 -26.99 -11.35
CA PRO A 30 -2.67 -26.18 -12.56
C PRO A 30 -2.30 -24.70 -12.29
N TYR A 31 -1.77 -24.45 -11.10
CA TYR A 31 -1.74 -23.23 -10.32
C TYR A 31 -0.38 -23.02 -9.63
N ALA A 32 0.59 -23.91 -9.84
CA ALA A 32 1.99 -23.65 -9.57
C ALA A 32 2.67 -23.25 -10.89
N LEU A 33 3.67 -22.38 -10.82
CA LEU A 33 4.64 -22.29 -11.90
C LEU A 33 5.17 -23.69 -12.15
N ASP A 34 4.81 -24.28 -13.30
CA ASP A 34 5.40 -25.53 -13.77
C ASP A 34 6.81 -25.20 -14.29
N CYS A 35 7.68 -24.72 -13.39
CA CYS A 35 9.10 -24.72 -13.65
C CYS A 35 9.52 -26.15 -13.27
N ALA A 36 9.35 -27.08 -14.22
CA ALA A 36 9.97 -28.38 -14.10
C ALA A 36 11.47 -28.12 -13.89
N LEU A 37 12.01 -28.54 -12.75
CA LEU A 37 13.44 -28.68 -12.56
C LEU A 37 13.78 -30.09 -13.06
N PRO A 38 14.12 -30.31 -14.35
CA PRO A 38 14.92 -31.47 -14.65
C PRO A 38 16.27 -31.22 -14.00
N THR A 39 16.76 -32.21 -13.28
CA THR A 39 18.15 -32.28 -12.85
C THR A 39 19.06 -32.03 -14.06
N GLY A 40 19.72 -30.87 -14.08
CA GLY A 40 20.73 -30.50 -15.06
C GLY A 40 20.25 -29.41 -16.03
N ASP A 41 21.02 -28.32 -16.07
CA ASP A 41 21.11 -27.27 -17.10
C ASP A 41 19.89 -27.06 -18.00
N VAL A 42 19.19 -25.92 -17.85
CA VAL A 42 18.56 -25.09 -18.91
C VAL A 42 17.59 -24.07 -18.28
N GLU A 43 17.57 -22.85 -18.81
CA GLU A 43 16.58 -21.80 -18.52
C GLU A 43 15.14 -22.34 -18.47
N SER A 44 14.47 -22.20 -17.33
CA SER A 44 13.04 -22.52 -17.23
C SER A 44 12.21 -21.29 -17.65
N HIS A 45 11.76 -21.27 -18.90
CA HIS A 45 10.74 -20.31 -19.34
C HIS A 45 9.37 -20.72 -18.77
N CYS A 46 9.01 -20.17 -17.63
CA CYS A 46 7.73 -20.48 -17.00
C CYS A 46 6.60 -19.80 -17.83
N THR A 47 5.89 -20.61 -18.63
CA THR A 47 5.15 -20.19 -19.85
C THR A 47 3.63 -20.06 -19.68
N ARG A 48 3.13 -19.82 -18.47
CA ARG A 48 1.71 -19.45 -18.28
C ARG A 48 1.56 -18.01 -17.80
N LEU A 49 1.52 -17.12 -18.79
CA LEU A 49 0.87 -15.80 -18.70
C LEU A 49 -0.62 -16.02 -18.45
N VAL A 50 -1.10 -15.76 -17.23
CA VAL A 50 -2.53 -15.49 -17.04
C VAL A 50 -2.70 -14.00 -17.24
N GLU A 51 -3.30 -13.60 -18.36
CA GLU A 51 -3.61 -12.19 -18.62
C GLU A 51 -4.63 -11.67 -17.59
N HIS A 52 -4.15 -10.67 -16.84
CA HIS A 52 -4.83 -9.43 -16.46
C HIS A 52 -6.30 -9.53 -16.01
N GLN A 53 -6.53 -9.76 -14.72
CA GLN A 53 -7.57 -8.98 -14.06
C GLN A 53 -7.06 -7.55 -13.93
N GLN A 54 -7.34 -6.72 -14.95
CA GLN A 54 -7.37 -5.28 -14.73
C GLN A 54 -8.52 -5.03 -13.76
N VAL A 55 -8.22 -4.91 -12.47
CA VAL A 55 -9.19 -4.39 -11.52
C VAL A 55 -9.36 -2.93 -11.94
N ASN A 56 -10.43 -2.63 -12.70
CA ASN A 56 -10.76 -1.28 -13.16
C ASN A 56 -10.78 -0.35 -11.95
N ARG A 57 -9.70 0.39 -11.71
CA ARG A 57 -9.62 1.42 -10.67
C ARG A 57 -8.96 2.67 -11.23
N LEU A 58 -9.49 3.77 -10.72
CA LEU A 58 -9.58 5.13 -11.26
C LEU A 58 -8.26 5.72 -11.76
N GLU A 59 -8.35 6.61 -12.76
CA GLU A 59 -7.24 7.47 -13.15
C GLU A 59 -6.70 8.21 -11.92
N LEU A 60 -5.37 8.23 -11.75
CA LEU A 60 -4.75 8.87 -10.62
C LEU A 60 -4.72 10.38 -10.77
N THR A 61 -4.92 11.06 -9.65
CA THR A 61 -4.71 12.49 -9.56
C THR A 61 -3.23 12.82 -9.83
N GLY A 62 -2.94 13.54 -10.91
CA GLY A 62 -1.60 14.08 -11.19
C GLY A 62 -1.06 14.94 -10.02
N ALA A 63 0.25 14.98 -9.77
CA ALA A 63 0.80 15.81 -8.70
C ALA A 63 0.43 17.29 -8.92
N ARG A 64 0.40 17.71 -10.20
CA ARG A 64 -0.07 19.02 -10.62
C ARG A 64 -1.53 19.30 -10.25
N GLU A 65 -2.36 18.28 -10.18
CA GLU A 65 -3.77 18.42 -9.83
C GLU A 65 -3.96 18.68 -8.32
N LEU A 66 -2.99 18.28 -7.49
CA LEU A 66 -2.96 18.48 -6.04
C LEU A 66 -2.41 19.85 -5.63
N VAL A 67 -2.14 20.74 -6.58
CA VAL A 67 -1.64 22.10 -6.29
C VAL A 67 -2.79 22.95 -5.73
N LEU A 68 -2.57 23.60 -4.59
CA LEU A 68 -3.56 24.46 -3.93
C LEU A 68 -3.57 25.84 -4.58
N THR A 69 -4.68 26.24 -5.17
CA THR A 69 -4.83 27.52 -5.88
C THR A 69 -5.44 28.61 -5.02
N ALA A 70 -6.19 28.23 -3.98
CA ALA A 70 -6.76 29.14 -3.01
C ALA A 70 -6.96 28.43 -1.66
N LEU A 71 -6.84 29.19 -0.58
CA LEU A 71 -7.18 28.80 0.78
C LEU A 71 -7.79 30.00 1.51
N SER A 72 -8.91 29.80 2.18
CA SER A 72 -9.51 30.76 3.09
C SER A 72 -9.87 30.10 4.41
N ALA A 73 -9.77 30.86 5.49
CA ALA A 73 -10.18 30.45 6.82
C ALA A 73 -11.11 31.51 7.41
N THR A 74 -12.28 31.07 7.88
CA THR A 74 -13.24 31.87 8.63
C THR A 74 -13.37 31.28 10.01
N ARG A 75 -13.20 32.10 11.04
CA ARG A 75 -13.30 31.61 12.41
C ARG A 75 -14.51 32.21 13.10
N THR A 76 -15.38 31.34 13.62
CA THR A 76 -16.44 31.71 14.55
C THR A 76 -15.96 31.51 15.99
N THR A 77 -16.82 31.76 16.98
CA THR A 77 -16.48 31.50 18.38
C THR A 77 -16.20 30.02 18.64
N THR A 78 -16.93 29.11 17.99
CA THR A 78 -16.92 27.66 18.29
C THR A 78 -16.27 26.82 17.19
N HIS A 79 -16.24 27.30 15.96
CA HIS A 79 -15.78 26.55 14.79
C HIS A 79 -14.75 27.33 13.97
N LEU A 80 -13.89 26.57 13.31
CA LEU A 80 -13.10 27.05 12.18
C LEU A 80 -13.65 26.44 10.89
N VAL A 81 -13.94 27.30 9.93
CA VAL A 81 -14.35 26.92 8.58
C VAL A 81 -13.18 27.19 7.64
N VAL A 82 -12.81 26.19 6.85
CA VAL A 82 -11.71 26.25 5.89
C VAL A 82 -12.23 25.87 4.52
N ASP A 83 -12.02 26.75 3.54
CA ASP A 83 -12.29 26.46 2.14
C ASP A 83 -10.98 26.46 1.36
N ALA A 84 -10.79 25.46 0.51
CA ALA A 84 -9.63 25.38 -0.37
C ALA A 84 -9.99 24.90 -1.77
N THR A 85 -9.16 25.28 -2.74
CA THR A 85 -9.35 24.93 -4.16
C THR A 85 -8.10 24.27 -4.72
N LEU A 86 -8.26 23.12 -5.37
CA LEU A 86 -7.20 22.40 -6.08
C LEU A 86 -7.15 22.77 -7.57
N GLN A 87 -5.99 22.63 -8.19
CA GLN A 87 -5.82 22.90 -9.63
C GLN A 87 -6.56 21.89 -10.53
N GLY A 88 -6.48 20.59 -10.24
CA GLY A 88 -7.16 19.56 -11.05
C GLY A 88 -8.50 19.11 -10.49
N GLY A 89 -8.77 19.53 -9.25
CA GLY A 89 -9.95 19.23 -8.48
C GLY A 89 -9.98 17.85 -7.84
N PHE A 90 -11.09 17.55 -7.16
CA PHE A 90 -11.28 16.31 -6.43
C PHE A 90 -11.96 15.27 -7.31
N ARG A 91 -11.14 14.54 -8.08
CA ARG A 91 -11.62 13.58 -9.07
C ARG A 91 -11.74 12.16 -8.51
N ASN A 92 -10.92 11.83 -7.52
CA ASN A 92 -10.85 10.50 -6.94
C ASN A 92 -10.82 10.57 -5.41
N PRO A 93 -11.94 10.27 -4.74
CA PRO A 93 -12.03 10.28 -3.27
C PRO A 93 -11.31 9.11 -2.61
N ALA A 94 -10.41 8.40 -3.32
CA ALA A 94 -9.56 7.36 -2.77
C ALA A 94 -8.06 7.72 -2.77
N ASP A 95 -7.62 8.80 -3.43
CA ASP A 95 -6.18 9.01 -3.66
C ASP A 95 -5.56 10.35 -3.28
N GLN A 96 -6.36 11.35 -2.91
CA GLN A 96 -5.85 12.67 -2.55
C GLN A 96 -5.97 12.83 -1.04
N ASN A 97 -4.84 12.88 -0.34
CA ASN A 97 -4.84 13.15 1.09
C ASN A 97 -4.62 14.65 1.32
N LEU A 98 -5.42 15.22 2.21
CA LEU A 98 -5.23 16.59 2.71
C LEU A 98 -4.91 16.55 4.19
N TYR A 99 -4.04 17.46 4.63
CA TYR A 99 -3.72 17.64 6.03
C TYR A 99 -3.95 19.10 6.40
N LEU A 100 -4.88 19.33 7.32
CA LEU A 100 -5.14 20.62 7.91
C LEU A 100 -4.45 20.69 9.28
N PHE A 101 -3.58 21.67 9.47
CA PHE A 101 -2.87 21.93 10.71
C PHE A 101 -3.36 23.25 11.30
N LEU A 102 -3.79 23.19 12.55
CA LEU A 102 -4.35 24.30 13.30
C LEU A 102 -3.53 24.52 14.56
N GLY A 103 -3.06 25.73 14.81
CA GLY A 103 -2.30 26.01 16.03
C GLY A 103 -2.28 27.47 16.40
N GLU A 104 -1.75 27.77 17.57
CA GLU A 104 -1.47 29.13 18.01
C GLU A 104 -0.30 29.68 17.17
N PRO A 105 -0.45 30.84 16.48
CA PRO A 105 0.64 31.48 15.77
C PRO A 105 1.85 31.70 16.69
N THR A 106 3.06 31.55 16.15
CA THR A 106 4.27 31.80 16.92
C THR A 106 5.25 32.69 16.15
N ASP A 107 5.87 33.65 16.85
CA ASP A 107 7.01 34.42 16.36
C ASP A 107 8.35 33.67 16.54
N GLY A 108 8.31 32.47 17.14
CA GLY A 108 9.45 31.59 17.33
C GLY A 108 9.84 30.79 16.08
N ALA A 109 10.78 29.85 16.25
CA ALA A 109 11.12 28.92 15.18
C ALA A 109 9.90 28.06 14.79
N PRO A 110 9.67 27.79 13.49
CA PRO A 110 8.54 27.00 13.04
C PRO A 110 8.63 25.56 13.56
N THR A 111 7.47 24.95 13.82
CA THR A 111 7.39 23.53 14.16
C THR A 111 7.52 22.70 12.88
N THR A 112 8.33 21.64 12.87
CA THR A 112 8.43 20.77 11.69
C THR A 112 7.50 19.58 11.83
N TYR A 113 6.65 19.35 10.82
CA TYR A 113 5.85 18.15 10.69
C TYR A 113 6.35 17.27 9.55
N SER A 114 6.64 16.01 9.84
CA SER A 114 7.12 15.03 8.87
C SER A 114 6.07 13.94 8.60
N LEU A 115 5.84 13.61 7.33
CA LEU A 115 4.98 12.49 6.92
C LEU A 115 5.61 11.13 7.22
N THR A 116 6.94 11.08 7.24
CA THR A 116 7.71 9.87 7.54
C THR A 116 8.83 10.18 8.54
N ALA A 117 9.06 9.25 9.46
CA ALA A 117 10.21 9.27 10.36
C ALA A 117 11.47 8.66 9.72
N ASP A 118 11.36 8.16 8.48
CA ASP A 118 12.43 7.49 7.75
C ASP A 118 12.94 8.37 6.60
N PRO A 119 13.98 9.20 6.83
CA PRO A 119 14.55 10.05 5.79
C PRO A 119 15.29 9.24 4.70
N GLN A 120 15.73 8.02 5.02
CA GLN A 120 16.41 7.16 4.05
C GLN A 120 15.43 6.69 2.95
N TYR A 121 14.17 6.42 3.31
CA TYR A 121 13.12 6.11 2.35
C TYR A 121 13.04 7.14 1.22
N ALA A 122 13.02 8.43 1.55
CA ALA A 122 12.93 9.49 0.55
C ALA A 122 14.19 9.58 -0.34
N ALA A 123 15.37 9.37 0.24
CA ALA A 123 16.62 9.32 -0.53
C ALA A 123 16.64 8.12 -1.51
N ASP A 124 16.02 7.00 -1.13
CA ASP A 124 15.97 5.78 -1.93
C ASP A 124 15.02 5.86 -3.14
N LEU A 125 14.11 6.84 -3.18
CA LEU A 125 13.18 7.06 -4.30
C LEU A 125 13.85 7.64 -5.56
N GLY A 126 15.01 8.28 -5.41
CA GLY A 126 15.80 8.80 -6.53
C GLY A 126 15.27 10.08 -7.18
N TYR A 127 14.28 10.75 -6.58
CA TYR A 127 13.78 12.07 -6.99
C TYR A 127 13.50 12.96 -5.78
N PRO A 128 13.47 14.30 -5.92
CA PRO A 128 13.23 15.20 -4.79
C PRO A 128 11.86 14.96 -4.14
N VAL A 129 11.86 14.68 -2.83
CA VAL A 129 10.63 14.52 -2.05
C VAL A 129 10.61 15.44 -0.85
N ARG A 130 9.57 16.29 -0.78
CA ARG A 130 9.26 17.07 0.41
C ARG A 130 8.57 16.18 1.45
N THR A 131 9.35 15.64 2.37
CA THR A 131 8.85 14.75 3.44
C THR A 131 8.33 15.50 4.66
N ALA A 132 8.65 16.80 4.77
CA ALA A 132 8.31 17.62 5.92
C ALA A 132 7.82 19.03 5.52
N LEU A 133 7.08 19.65 6.44
CA LEU A 133 6.62 21.03 6.37
C LEU A 133 7.00 21.79 7.63
N GLU A 134 7.39 23.03 7.45
CA GLU A 134 7.51 24.00 8.53
C GLU A 134 6.14 24.65 8.77
N LEU A 135 5.64 24.54 9.99
CA LEU A 135 4.37 25.07 10.44
C LEU A 135 4.63 26.33 11.28
N PRO A 136 4.02 27.48 10.96
CA PRO A 136 4.25 28.74 11.67
C PRO A 136 3.44 28.83 12.97
N HIS A 137 3.19 27.70 13.62
CA HIS A 137 2.37 27.62 14.82
C HIS A 137 2.83 26.51 15.77
N ARG A 138 2.28 26.58 16.99
CA ARG A 138 2.44 25.59 18.06
C ARG A 138 1.08 25.08 18.52
N LEU A 139 1.10 24.07 19.41
CA LEU A 139 -0.10 23.45 19.99
C LEU A 139 -1.02 22.81 18.95
N ASP A 140 -0.41 22.13 17.99
CA ASP A 140 -1.06 21.72 16.75
C ASP A 140 -2.20 20.71 16.99
N VAL A 141 -3.36 21.00 16.42
CA VAL A 141 -4.42 20.04 16.11
C VAL A 141 -4.31 19.73 14.62
N ARG A 142 -4.15 18.45 14.28
CA ARG A 142 -4.08 18.00 12.89
C ARG A 142 -5.37 17.29 12.52
N VAL A 143 -5.94 17.67 11.38
CA VAL A 143 -7.07 17.00 10.77
C VAL A 143 -6.61 16.43 9.43
N GLY A 144 -6.45 15.11 9.35
CA GLY A 144 -6.22 14.40 8.11
C GLY A 144 -7.56 14.13 7.42
N LEU A 145 -7.74 14.61 6.19
CA LEU A 145 -8.89 14.28 5.36
C LEU A 145 -8.46 13.14 4.46
N MET A 146 -8.67 11.92 4.95
CA MET A 146 -8.28 10.71 4.25
C MET A 146 -9.40 10.32 3.31
N ALA A 147 -9.06 10.07 2.06
CA ALA A 147 -10.02 9.70 1.05
C ALA A 147 -10.36 8.19 1.21
N PRO A 148 -11.51 7.77 1.77
CA PRO A 148 -11.78 6.35 1.96
C PRO A 148 -12.21 5.75 0.63
N ARG A 149 -11.88 4.48 0.47
CA ARG A 149 -12.00 3.76 -0.81
C ARG A 149 -13.45 3.58 -1.30
N THR A 150 -14.46 3.91 -0.49
CA THR A 150 -15.88 3.68 -0.81
C THR A 150 -16.89 4.75 -0.33
N GLN A 151 -16.53 5.68 0.56
CA GLN A 151 -17.53 6.54 1.26
C GLN A 151 -17.23 8.07 1.28
N GLY A 152 -16.27 8.57 0.49
CA GLY A 152 -15.92 9.99 0.49
C GLY A 152 -15.18 10.43 1.77
N TYR A 153 -14.43 11.54 1.74
CA TYR A 153 -13.44 11.89 2.76
C TYR A 153 -13.82 11.60 4.23
N THR A 154 -12.99 10.79 4.89
CA THR A 154 -13.07 10.45 6.31
C THR A 154 -12.07 11.32 7.08
N PRO A 155 -12.53 12.25 7.92
CA PRO A 155 -11.65 13.03 8.77
C PRO A 155 -11.02 12.14 9.85
N GLN A 156 -9.75 12.38 10.15
CA GLN A 156 -8.99 11.79 11.24
C GLN A 156 -8.33 12.91 12.03
N VAL A 157 -8.66 13.06 13.31
CA VAL A 157 -8.14 14.15 14.14
C VAL A 157 -7.10 13.64 15.11
N TYR A 158 -5.99 14.35 15.16
CA TYR A 158 -4.80 14.01 15.93
C TYR A 158 -4.44 15.20 16.81
N VAL A 159 -4.49 14.98 18.11
CA VAL A 159 -4.36 16.02 19.14
C VAL A 159 -3.15 15.74 20.04
N ARG A 160 -3.00 14.47 20.44
CA ARG A 160 -1.97 14.05 21.41
C ARG A 160 -0.75 13.40 20.78
N ASP A 161 -0.95 12.69 19.68
CA ASP A 161 0.07 11.95 18.96
C ASP A 161 -0.09 12.14 17.45
N THR A 162 1.02 12.06 16.72
CA THR A 162 1.08 12.18 15.26
C THR A 162 0.76 10.88 14.52
N VAL A 163 0.61 9.74 15.21
CA VAL A 163 0.34 8.44 14.58
C VAL A 163 -1.09 7.98 14.85
N ARG A 164 -1.54 8.00 16.11
CA ARG A 164 -2.87 7.53 16.49
C ARG A 164 -3.90 8.67 16.49
N ALA A 165 -4.94 8.54 15.67
CA ALA A 165 -6.06 9.48 15.67
C ALA A 165 -6.86 9.38 16.99
N ASP A 166 -7.18 10.53 17.57
CA ASP A 166 -8.04 10.68 18.75
C ASP A 166 -9.53 10.59 18.37
N ALA A 167 -9.90 10.94 17.13
CA ALA A 167 -11.25 10.80 16.58
C ALA A 167 -11.22 10.53 15.07
N VAL A 168 -12.16 9.74 14.54
CA VAL A 168 -12.22 9.33 13.13
C VAL A 168 -13.65 9.35 12.60
N GLY A 169 -13.83 9.75 11.34
CA GLY A 169 -15.12 9.67 10.65
C GLY A 169 -16.20 10.50 11.35
N PRO A 170 -17.42 9.95 11.55
CA PRO A 170 -18.49 10.66 12.25
C PRO A 170 -18.11 11.13 13.66
N ASP A 171 -17.29 10.35 14.37
CA ASP A 171 -16.87 10.69 15.74
C ASP A 171 -15.96 11.91 15.79
N ALA A 172 -15.34 12.29 14.67
CA ALA A 172 -14.58 13.53 14.59
C ALA A 172 -15.49 14.78 14.58
N GLU A 173 -16.78 14.67 14.25
CA GLU A 173 -17.66 15.84 14.10
C GLU A 173 -17.06 16.95 13.21
N VAL A 174 -16.11 16.58 12.33
CA VAL A 174 -15.54 17.47 11.32
C VAL A 174 -16.39 17.29 10.08
N LEU A 175 -17.05 18.35 9.66
CA LEU A 175 -17.79 18.34 8.40
C LEU A 175 -16.78 18.48 7.26
N VAL A 176 -16.90 17.61 6.26
CA VAL A 176 -16.10 17.68 5.03
C VAL A 176 -17.05 17.63 3.85
N GLN A 177 -17.00 18.65 3.01
CA GLN A 177 -17.76 18.72 1.78
C GLN A 177 -16.82 18.98 0.62
N VAL A 178 -17.00 18.23 -0.46
CA VAL A 178 -16.17 18.33 -1.66
C VAL A 178 -17.08 18.57 -2.86
N ASP A 179 -16.80 19.62 -3.61
CA ASP A 179 -17.54 19.99 -4.83
C ASP A 179 -16.57 20.39 -5.94
N GLY A 180 -16.47 19.53 -6.96
CA GLY A 180 -15.57 19.73 -8.09
C GLY A 180 -14.13 19.89 -7.62
N ALA A 181 -13.60 21.12 -7.68
CA ALA A 181 -12.25 21.44 -7.24
C ALA A 181 -12.12 22.00 -5.83
N ARG A 182 -13.23 22.16 -5.12
CA ARG A 182 -13.31 22.82 -3.83
C ARG A 182 -13.50 21.80 -2.72
N VAL A 183 -12.84 22.03 -1.60
CA VAL A 183 -13.09 21.35 -0.33
C VAL A 183 -13.46 22.38 0.71
N HIS A 184 -14.49 22.07 1.48
CA HIS A 184 -14.98 22.84 2.61
C HIS A 184 -14.89 21.96 3.85
N VAL A 185 -14.26 22.47 4.90
CA VAL A 185 -13.97 21.75 6.14
C VAL A 185 -14.41 22.60 7.32
N GLU A 186 -15.24 22.05 8.20
CA GLU A 186 -15.64 22.70 9.43
C GLU A 186 -15.13 21.90 10.63
N VAL A 187 -14.36 22.56 11.50
CA VAL A 187 -13.69 21.94 12.65
C VAL A 187 -14.23 22.55 13.95
N PRO A 188 -14.82 21.76 14.86
CA PRO A 188 -15.24 22.23 16.18
C PRO A 188 -14.01 22.41 17.09
N LEU A 189 -13.67 23.67 17.39
CA LEU A 189 -12.40 24.00 18.07
C LEU A 189 -12.40 23.60 19.54
N GLU A 190 -13.46 23.92 20.27
CA GLU A 190 -13.54 23.72 21.72
C GLU A 190 -13.28 22.27 22.12
N ARG A 191 -13.84 21.32 21.36
CA ARG A 191 -13.65 19.89 21.57
C ARG A 191 -12.18 19.50 21.55
N TYR A 192 -11.43 19.92 20.54
CA TYR A 192 -10.05 19.47 20.34
C TYR A 192 -9.05 20.18 21.25
N TYR A 193 -9.26 21.46 21.53
CA TYR A 193 -8.44 22.18 22.51
C TYR A 193 -8.72 21.69 23.95
N ALA A 194 -9.97 21.32 24.28
CA ALA A 194 -10.29 20.66 25.54
C ALA A 194 -9.59 19.30 25.69
N LEU A 195 -9.47 18.51 24.61
CA LEU A 195 -8.71 17.24 24.64
C LEU A 195 -7.21 17.42 24.88
N LYS A 196 -6.63 18.57 24.50
CA LYS A 196 -5.26 18.98 24.89
C LYS A 196 -5.17 19.50 26.32
N GLY A 197 -6.28 19.87 26.95
CA GLY A 197 -6.29 20.52 28.27
C GLY A 197 -5.86 21.99 28.23
N VAL A 198 -6.06 22.69 27.12
CA VAL A 198 -5.76 24.12 26.96
C VAL A 198 -6.96 24.87 26.37
N PRO A 199 -7.12 26.18 26.61
CA PRO A 199 -8.16 26.97 25.96
C PRO A 199 -7.90 27.12 24.45
N VAL A 200 -8.97 27.41 23.69
CA VAL A 200 -8.83 27.78 22.27
C VAL A 200 -8.06 29.10 22.17
N PRO A 201 -6.96 29.19 21.38
CA PRO A 201 -6.15 30.40 21.24
C PRO A 201 -6.94 31.60 20.69
N ASP A 202 -6.60 32.83 21.07
CA ASP A 202 -7.26 34.05 20.56
C ASP A 202 -7.07 34.26 19.05
N ALA A 203 -6.01 33.68 18.47
CA ALA A 203 -5.79 33.63 17.04
C ALA A 203 -5.32 32.23 16.62
N LEU A 204 -5.72 31.78 15.44
CA LEU A 204 -5.27 30.52 14.86
C LEU A 204 -4.45 30.75 13.61
N SER A 205 -3.34 30.03 13.49
CA SER A 205 -2.66 29.81 12.22
C SER A 205 -3.24 28.54 11.60
N VAL A 206 -3.50 28.59 10.30
CA VAL A 206 -4.14 27.52 9.54
C VAL A 206 -3.27 27.18 8.35
N THR A 207 -2.69 25.99 8.34
CA THR A 207 -1.96 25.46 7.18
C THR A 207 -2.74 24.30 6.59
N LEU A 208 -3.07 24.38 5.30
CA LEU A 208 -3.58 23.23 4.56
C LEU A 208 -2.48 22.73 3.63
N ALA A 209 -2.19 21.44 3.70
CA ALA A 209 -1.22 20.77 2.84
C ALA A 209 -1.88 19.66 2.03
N THR A 210 -1.44 19.51 0.78
CA THR A 210 -1.77 18.36 -0.06
C THR A 210 -0.59 17.40 -0.09
N ALA A 211 -0.87 16.11 -0.02
CA ALA A 211 0.14 15.07 -0.16
C ALA A 211 -0.32 14.01 -1.15
N ARG A 212 0.66 13.36 -1.78
CA ARG A 212 0.42 12.09 -2.44
C ARG A 212 0.67 10.98 -1.45
N ASP A 213 -0.41 10.44 -0.89
CA ASP A 213 -0.31 9.31 0.04
C ASP A 213 0.63 9.62 1.23
N TYR A 214 1.29 8.61 1.80
CA TYR A 214 2.35 8.76 2.80
C TYR A 214 3.74 9.12 2.23
N VAL A 215 3.84 9.50 0.95
CA VAL A 215 5.13 9.73 0.28
C VAL A 215 5.71 11.10 0.63
N GLY A 216 4.93 12.14 0.38
CA GLY A 216 5.42 13.50 0.48
C GLY A 216 4.39 14.56 0.11
N PHE A 217 4.67 15.78 0.57
CA PHE A 217 3.86 16.97 0.34
C PHE A 217 4.07 17.54 -1.05
N VAL A 218 2.97 17.73 -1.77
CA VAL A 218 2.97 18.43 -3.07
C VAL A 218 3.01 19.93 -2.84
N ASP A 219 2.05 20.44 -2.07
CA ASP A 219 1.86 21.87 -1.89
C ASP A 219 1.29 22.17 -0.50
N HIS A 220 1.42 23.42 -0.06
CA HIS A 220 0.71 23.91 1.11
C HIS A 220 0.42 25.41 0.98
N LEU A 221 -0.67 25.84 1.61
CA LEU A 221 -1.00 27.25 1.81
C LEU A 221 -1.24 27.50 3.29
N THR A 222 -0.94 28.71 3.73
CA THR A 222 -1.05 29.11 5.13
C THR A 222 -1.80 30.43 5.26
N VAL A 223 -2.82 30.44 6.13
CA VAL A 223 -3.38 31.65 6.73
C VAL A 223 -2.67 31.86 8.07
N PRO A 224 -1.86 32.91 8.22
CA PRO A 224 -0.95 33.03 9.37
C PRO A 224 -1.67 33.30 10.69
N SER A 225 -2.79 34.00 10.66
CA SER A 225 -3.55 34.37 11.86
C SER A 225 -5.02 34.67 11.51
N VAL A 226 -5.95 34.03 12.20
CA VAL A 226 -7.41 34.28 12.13
C VAL A 226 -8.02 34.30 13.53
N GLY A 227 -8.62 35.42 13.91
CA GLY A 227 -9.32 35.63 15.19
C GLY A 227 -10.83 35.32 15.12
N PRO A 228 -11.54 35.24 16.24
CA PRO A 228 -12.99 35.08 16.25
C PRO A 228 -13.70 36.22 15.49
N GLY A 229 -14.57 35.86 14.54
CA GLY A 229 -15.27 36.81 13.68
C GLY A 229 -14.49 37.23 12.44
N ASP A 230 -13.22 36.82 12.30
CA ASP A 230 -12.41 37.13 11.13
C ASP A 230 -12.63 36.13 9.99
N MET A 231 -12.50 36.64 8.76
CA MET A 231 -12.26 35.84 7.57
C MET A 231 -10.96 36.30 6.92
N ARG A 232 -10.10 35.35 6.54
CA ARG A 232 -8.79 35.61 5.96
C ARG A 232 -8.54 34.69 4.78
N LEU A 233 -7.81 35.20 3.80
CA LEU A 233 -7.27 34.43 2.68
C LEU A 233 -5.80 34.14 2.96
N ALA A 234 -5.31 33.00 2.48
CA ALA A 234 -3.88 32.73 2.51
C ALA A 234 -3.14 33.79 1.68
N ALA A 235 -2.00 34.25 2.22
CA ALA A 235 -1.09 35.09 1.44
C ALA A 235 -0.52 34.27 0.26
N THR A 236 0.03 34.96 -0.74
CA THR A 236 0.74 34.35 -1.87
C THR A 236 1.69 33.26 -1.41
N ARG A 237 1.68 32.12 -2.11
CA ARG A 237 2.46 30.91 -1.82
C ARG A 237 3.94 31.23 -1.57
N THR A 238 4.49 30.73 -0.46
CA THR A 238 5.90 30.98 -0.06
C THR A 238 6.89 29.95 -0.60
N THR A 239 6.41 28.78 -1.01
CA THR A 239 7.25 27.70 -1.55
C THR A 239 6.66 27.16 -2.85
N GLU A 240 7.50 26.87 -3.85
CA GLU A 240 7.00 26.24 -5.08
C GLU A 240 6.47 24.82 -4.81
N PRO A 241 5.40 24.37 -5.48
CA PRO A 241 4.93 23.00 -5.38
C PRO A 241 5.99 22.00 -5.86
N VAL A 242 6.06 20.85 -5.20
CA VAL A 242 6.91 19.73 -5.64
C VAL A 242 6.08 18.79 -6.49
N LEU A 243 6.38 18.74 -7.79
CA LEU A 243 5.70 17.86 -8.72
C LEU A 243 6.39 16.51 -8.81
N TYR A 244 5.81 15.52 -8.15
CA TYR A 244 6.24 14.13 -8.24
C TYR A 244 6.03 13.56 -9.64
N PRO A 245 6.82 12.53 -10.03
CA PRO A 245 6.58 11.81 -11.28
C PRO A 245 5.12 11.38 -11.40
N SER A 246 4.58 11.46 -12.61
CA SER A 246 3.23 10.94 -12.84
C SER A 246 3.27 9.42 -12.81
N LEU A 247 2.27 8.79 -12.18
CA LEU A 247 2.18 7.35 -12.23
C LEU A 247 1.92 6.92 -13.66
N ASN A 248 2.67 5.94 -14.12
CA ASN A 248 2.40 5.24 -15.36
C ASN A 248 1.72 3.91 -15.04
N ALA A 249 0.43 3.78 -15.35
CA ALA A 249 -0.30 2.53 -15.11
C ALA A 249 0.29 1.32 -15.87
N ARG A 250 1.03 1.54 -16.97
CA ARG A 250 1.75 0.47 -17.66
C ARG A 250 2.97 -0.01 -16.87
N ALA A 251 3.53 0.81 -15.99
CA ALA A 251 4.61 0.43 -15.09
C ALA A 251 4.15 -0.50 -13.94
N HIS A 252 2.85 -0.75 -13.82
CA HIS A 252 2.28 -1.75 -12.90
C HIS A 252 1.90 -3.05 -13.59
N ARG A 253 2.26 -3.21 -14.87
CA ARG A 253 1.95 -4.39 -15.67
C ARG A 253 3.21 -5.18 -15.95
N PHE A 254 3.16 -6.46 -15.65
CA PHE A 254 4.20 -7.40 -16.06
C PHE A 254 4.16 -7.63 -17.57
N LYS A 255 5.33 -7.54 -18.21
CA LYS A 255 5.56 -7.93 -19.61
C LYS A 255 6.14 -9.33 -19.69
N ALA A 256 7.13 -9.63 -18.86
CA ALA A 256 7.73 -10.96 -18.75
C ALA A 256 8.27 -11.20 -17.34
N VAL A 257 8.26 -12.46 -16.91
CA VAL A 257 8.92 -12.92 -15.69
C VAL A 257 9.69 -14.18 -16.04
N THR A 258 10.98 -14.19 -15.72
CA THR A 258 11.85 -15.36 -15.86
C THR A 258 12.31 -15.77 -14.48
N LEU A 259 12.16 -17.05 -14.15
CA LEU A 259 12.69 -17.62 -12.92
C LEU A 259 13.90 -18.47 -13.28
N ARG A 260 15.01 -18.24 -12.58
CA ARG A 260 16.19 -19.08 -12.63
C ARG A 260 16.54 -19.50 -11.21
N ARG A 261 17.01 -20.74 -11.06
CA ARG A 261 17.48 -21.25 -9.78
C ARG A 261 18.80 -21.95 -10.02
N ASP A 262 19.82 -21.55 -9.27
CA ASP A 262 21.09 -22.29 -9.17
C ASP A 262 21.17 -22.98 -7.81
N GLU A 263 22.33 -23.52 -7.43
CA GLU A 263 22.51 -24.22 -6.15
C GLU A 263 22.29 -23.32 -4.93
N ALA A 264 22.63 -22.03 -5.00
CA ALA A 264 22.67 -21.13 -3.86
C ALA A 264 21.59 -20.04 -3.87
N VAL A 265 21.07 -19.68 -5.05
CA VAL A 265 20.24 -18.50 -5.27
C VAL A 265 19.07 -18.81 -6.21
N THR A 266 17.92 -18.22 -5.89
CA THR A 266 16.78 -18.08 -6.78
C THR A 266 16.77 -16.65 -7.33
N THR A 267 16.80 -16.54 -8.66
CA THR A 267 16.78 -15.26 -9.39
C THR A 267 15.45 -15.11 -10.12
N VAL A 268 14.75 -14.02 -9.83
CA VAL A 268 13.53 -13.60 -10.53
C VAL A 268 13.89 -12.39 -11.38
N GLU A 269 13.93 -12.58 -12.70
CA GLU A 269 14.06 -11.48 -13.65
C GLU A 269 12.66 -11.01 -14.06
N LEU A 270 12.43 -9.72 -13.93
CA LEU A 270 11.15 -9.08 -14.11
C LEU A 270 11.26 -8.01 -15.19
N GLU A 271 10.45 -8.10 -16.25
CA GLU A 271 10.26 -7.03 -17.22
C GLU A 271 8.85 -6.45 -17.07
N MET A 272 8.77 -5.14 -16.83
CA MET A 272 7.53 -4.37 -16.79
C MET A 272 7.15 -3.87 -18.20
N ALA A 273 5.88 -3.59 -18.43
CA ALA A 273 5.41 -3.04 -19.71
C ALA A 273 5.82 -1.58 -19.93
N ALA A 274 6.26 -0.89 -18.87
CA ALA A 274 6.95 0.39 -18.92
C ALA A 274 7.87 0.55 -17.67
N PRO A 275 8.89 1.43 -17.72
CA PRO A 275 9.73 1.71 -16.55
C PRO A 275 8.93 2.29 -15.37
N ILE A 276 9.28 1.88 -14.15
CA ILE A 276 8.74 2.46 -12.92
C ILE A 276 9.44 3.78 -12.65
N THR A 277 8.70 4.88 -12.83
CA THR A 277 9.19 6.25 -12.58
C THR A 277 8.74 6.82 -11.25
N ASP A 278 7.69 6.25 -10.65
CA ASP A 278 7.16 6.66 -9.35
C ASP A 278 7.17 5.45 -8.40
N TRP A 279 8.31 5.23 -7.77
CA TRP A 279 8.52 4.14 -6.81
C TRP A 279 7.71 4.31 -5.53
N ALA A 280 7.39 5.55 -5.16
CA ALA A 280 6.68 5.80 -3.92
C ALA A 280 5.19 5.42 -4.00
N GLN A 281 4.64 5.37 -5.20
CA GLN A 281 3.28 4.86 -5.45
C GLN A 281 3.27 3.46 -6.07
N THR A 282 4.41 2.84 -6.31
CA THR A 282 4.49 1.52 -6.93
C THR A 282 4.97 0.50 -5.92
N ASN A 283 4.15 -0.50 -5.64
CA ASN A 283 4.50 -1.61 -4.78
C ASN A 283 4.70 -2.86 -5.65
N LEU A 284 5.91 -3.45 -5.60
CA LEU A 284 6.16 -4.78 -6.15
C LEU A 284 6.32 -5.77 -5.01
N GLN A 285 5.59 -6.88 -5.11
CA GLN A 285 5.52 -7.89 -4.07
C GLN A 285 5.91 -9.25 -4.64
N PHE A 286 6.77 -9.97 -3.94
CA PHE A 286 7.21 -11.32 -4.26
C PHE A 286 6.83 -12.23 -3.10
N PHE A 287 6.20 -13.35 -3.42
CA PHE A 287 5.77 -14.35 -2.45
C PHE A 287 6.42 -15.68 -2.82
N PHE A 288 7.31 -16.18 -1.96
CA PHE A 288 7.90 -17.52 -2.10
C PHE A 288 7.08 -18.50 -1.26
N ILE A 289 6.40 -19.42 -1.93
CA ILE A 289 5.43 -20.34 -1.36
C ILE A 289 6.03 -21.75 -1.36
N PRO A 290 6.08 -22.45 -0.22
CA PRO A 290 6.60 -23.82 -0.16
C PRO A 290 5.73 -24.79 -0.98
N LEU A 291 6.37 -25.79 -1.59
CA LEU A 291 5.70 -26.91 -2.27
C LEU A 291 6.00 -28.24 -1.55
N PRO A 292 5.00 -29.14 -1.39
CA PRO A 292 3.59 -28.91 -1.67
C PRO A 292 3.00 -27.86 -0.72
N PRO A 293 2.00 -27.10 -1.16
CA PRO A 293 1.38 -26.11 -0.30
C PRO A 293 0.76 -26.79 0.94
N THR A 294 1.06 -26.25 2.12
CA THR A 294 0.38 -26.66 3.36
C THR A 294 -1.10 -26.24 3.30
N ALA A 295 -1.98 -27.04 3.91
CA ALA A 295 -3.45 -26.95 3.78
C ALA A 295 -4.01 -25.50 3.82
N PRO A 296 -5.04 -25.18 3.02
CA PRO A 296 -5.55 -23.81 2.92
C PRO A 296 -6.11 -23.30 4.25
N ARG A 297 -5.85 -22.03 4.56
CA ARG A 297 -6.47 -21.33 5.69
C ARG A 297 -7.78 -20.65 5.24
N GLN A 298 -8.60 -20.27 6.23
CA GLN A 298 -9.91 -19.65 6.06
C GLN A 298 -9.87 -18.47 5.07
N VAL A 299 -10.83 -18.47 4.14
CA VAL A 299 -11.11 -17.40 3.17
C VAL A 299 -11.30 -16.07 3.91
N LEU A 300 -10.55 -15.05 3.53
CA LEU A 300 -10.73 -13.69 4.04
C LEU A 300 -12.10 -13.15 3.58
N GLN A 301 -12.87 -12.59 4.50
CA GLN A 301 -14.21 -12.06 4.22
C GLN A 301 -14.21 -10.82 3.30
N ASP A 302 -13.05 -10.21 3.05
CA ASP A 302 -12.93 -8.99 2.24
C ASP A 302 -11.79 -9.06 1.20
N ALA A 303 -12.10 -9.65 0.04
CA ALA A 303 -11.18 -9.81 -1.10
C ALA A 303 -10.79 -8.48 -1.79
N ALA A 304 -11.38 -7.34 -1.41
CA ALA A 304 -11.04 -6.05 -2.00
C ALA A 304 -9.79 -5.39 -1.38
N HIS A 305 -9.32 -5.93 -0.24
CA HIS A 305 -8.30 -5.30 0.62
C HIS A 305 -7.20 -6.25 1.08
N ALA A 306 -7.12 -7.46 0.50
CA ALA A 306 -6.08 -8.42 0.84
C ALA A 306 -5.69 -9.25 -0.37
N VAL A 307 -4.40 -9.57 -0.48
CA VAL A 307 -3.95 -10.67 -1.32
C VAL A 307 -4.20 -11.95 -0.52
N ASP A 308 -5.37 -12.55 -0.71
CA ASP A 308 -5.66 -13.86 -0.12
C ASP A 308 -4.71 -14.90 -0.74
N LEU A 309 -3.77 -15.36 0.08
CA LEU A 309 -2.86 -16.45 -0.27
C LEU A 309 -3.52 -17.75 0.21
N PRO A 310 -3.76 -18.73 -0.68
CA PRO A 310 -4.43 -19.99 -0.31
C PRO A 310 -3.52 -20.94 0.49
N TYR A 311 -2.53 -20.43 1.22
CA TYR A 311 -1.42 -21.17 1.83
C TYR A 311 -1.20 -20.75 3.29
N ALA A 312 -0.83 -21.70 4.16
CA ALA A 312 -0.67 -21.43 5.59
C ALA A 312 0.52 -20.50 5.91
N TRP A 313 1.56 -20.48 5.06
CA TRP A 313 2.67 -19.53 5.17
C TRP A 313 3.41 -19.28 3.84
N SER A 314 4.12 -18.16 3.75
CA SER A 314 5.03 -17.81 2.64
C SER A 314 6.16 -16.88 3.11
N TRP A 315 7.24 -16.76 2.33
CA TRP A 315 8.14 -15.60 2.45
C TRP A 315 7.62 -14.47 1.57
N TYR A 316 7.40 -13.31 2.16
CA TYR A 316 6.95 -12.10 1.50
C TYR A 316 8.10 -11.12 1.37
N CYS A 317 8.33 -10.60 0.17
CA CYS A 317 9.27 -9.52 -0.10
C CYS A 317 8.53 -8.34 -0.76
N ALA A 318 8.49 -7.20 -0.07
CA ALA A 318 8.02 -5.92 -0.61
C ALA A 318 9.21 -5.12 -1.14
N VAL A 319 9.07 -4.57 -2.35
CA VAL A 319 10.05 -3.67 -2.94
C VAL A 319 9.45 -2.28 -3.02
N TYR A 320 10.08 -1.35 -2.33
CA TYR A 320 9.68 0.06 -2.28
C TYR A 320 10.55 0.94 -3.19
N SER A 321 11.76 0.48 -3.50
CA SER A 321 12.61 1.06 -4.54
C SER A 321 13.69 0.05 -4.95
N PRO A 322 14.47 0.31 -6.02
CA PRO A 322 15.61 -0.52 -6.40
C PRO A 322 16.65 -0.68 -5.29
N ARG A 323 16.64 0.18 -4.28
CA ARG A 323 17.59 0.17 -3.15
C ARG A 323 16.99 -0.37 -1.86
N ARG A 324 15.67 -0.61 -1.84
CA ARG A 324 14.94 -0.94 -0.63
C ARG A 324 13.96 -2.09 -0.86
N VAL A 325 14.36 -3.26 -0.38
CA VAL A 325 13.56 -4.47 -0.31
C VAL A 325 13.41 -4.88 1.15
N PHE A 326 12.21 -5.28 1.54
CA PHE A 326 11.87 -5.79 2.86
C PHE A 326 11.35 -7.21 2.70
N CYS A 327 11.87 -8.18 3.45
CA CYS A 327 11.41 -9.57 3.37
C CYS A 327 11.12 -10.19 4.74
N ARG A 328 9.96 -10.84 4.91
CA ARG A 328 9.58 -11.54 6.15
C ARG A 328 8.78 -12.80 5.89
N ALA A 329 8.76 -13.72 6.84
CA ALA A 329 7.78 -14.80 6.82
C ALA A 329 6.38 -14.22 7.08
N SER A 330 5.36 -14.78 6.45
CA SER A 330 3.96 -14.38 6.60
C SER A 330 3.07 -15.62 6.74
N GLY A 331 2.08 -15.55 7.64
CA GLY A 331 1.05 -16.58 7.85
C GLY A 331 -0.18 -16.46 6.93
N GLY A 332 -0.07 -15.72 5.83
CA GLY A 332 -1.12 -15.56 4.81
C GLY A 332 -2.23 -14.55 5.15
N LEU A 333 -2.37 -14.16 6.42
CA LEU A 333 -3.38 -13.20 6.89
C LEU A 333 -2.80 -11.82 7.25
N ASP A 334 -1.47 -11.64 7.15
CA ASP A 334 -0.80 -10.41 7.59
C ASP A 334 -0.94 -9.24 6.59
N PHE A 335 -1.91 -9.35 5.66
CA PHE A 335 -2.13 -8.43 4.54
C PHE A 335 -3.48 -7.71 4.68
N SER A 336 -3.56 -6.76 5.60
CA SER A 336 -4.56 -5.69 5.56
C SER A 336 -3.84 -4.38 5.27
N TYR A 337 -4.19 -3.74 4.15
CA TYR A 337 -3.63 -2.44 3.74
C TYR A 337 -3.95 -1.28 4.72
N ASP A 338 -4.67 -1.53 5.81
CA ASP A 338 -5.19 -0.52 6.75
C ASP A 338 -4.57 -0.55 8.16
N THR A 339 -3.81 -1.59 8.54
CA THR A 339 -3.27 -1.71 9.90
C THR A 339 -1.74 -1.70 9.89
N ALA A 340 -1.18 -0.53 10.24
CA ALA A 340 0.20 -0.29 10.64
C ALA A 340 1.29 -0.89 9.74
N TYR A 341 1.82 -0.05 8.84
CA TYR A 341 2.95 -0.31 7.93
C TYR A 341 4.28 -0.74 8.62
N ALA A 342 4.32 -0.92 9.94
CA ALA A 342 5.53 -1.29 10.67
C ALA A 342 5.32 -1.94 12.05
N GLU A 343 4.14 -2.50 12.39
CA GLU A 343 4.01 -3.28 13.64
C GLU A 343 4.49 -4.73 13.45
N ARG A 344 5.81 -4.87 13.59
CA ARG A 344 6.50 -5.85 14.45
C ARG A 344 5.71 -7.11 14.81
N THR A 345 5.84 -8.13 13.97
CA THR A 345 5.67 -9.53 14.38
C THR A 345 7.06 -10.18 14.43
N ASP A 346 7.36 -10.97 15.45
CA ASP A 346 8.64 -11.71 15.67
C ASP A 346 8.92 -12.83 14.65
N LEU A 347 8.37 -12.70 13.44
CA LEU A 347 8.57 -13.65 12.37
C LEU A 347 9.97 -13.49 11.78
N PRO A 348 10.63 -14.60 11.41
CA PRO A 348 11.98 -14.53 10.86
C PRO A 348 12.00 -13.69 9.58
N THR A 349 13.14 -13.02 9.35
CA THR A 349 13.42 -12.20 8.15
C THR A 349 14.25 -13.03 7.17
N LEU A 350 13.93 -12.95 5.88
CA LEU A 350 14.71 -13.59 4.83
C LEU A 350 15.93 -12.72 4.52
N THR A 351 17.12 -13.13 4.96
CA THR A 351 18.36 -12.37 4.76
C THR A 351 18.97 -12.66 3.40
N GLY A 352 19.88 -11.79 2.93
CA GLY A 352 20.60 -11.99 1.67
C GLY A 352 19.80 -11.71 0.38
N VAL A 353 18.56 -11.23 0.50
CA VAL A 353 17.76 -10.82 -0.66
C VAL A 353 18.32 -9.52 -1.25
N ARG A 354 18.42 -9.48 -2.57
CA ARG A 354 18.88 -8.31 -3.33
C ARG A 354 17.88 -7.99 -4.41
N PHE A 355 17.57 -6.72 -4.57
CA PHE A 355 16.78 -6.23 -5.69
C PHE A 355 17.58 -5.17 -6.44
N ARG A 356 17.53 -5.16 -7.77
CA ARG A 356 18.22 -4.16 -8.59
C ARG A 356 17.51 -3.91 -9.91
N GLU A 357 17.61 -2.69 -10.39
CA GLU A 357 17.28 -2.35 -11.77
C GLU A 357 18.48 -2.64 -12.68
N THR A 358 18.26 -3.35 -13.77
CA THR A 358 19.30 -3.71 -14.76
C THR A 358 19.21 -2.87 -16.03
N ALA A 359 17.99 -2.44 -16.36
CA ALA A 359 17.69 -1.47 -17.40
C ALA A 359 16.31 -0.85 -17.09
N PRO A 360 15.92 0.29 -17.69
CA PRO A 360 14.60 0.87 -17.48
C PRO A 360 13.47 -0.15 -17.69
N GLY A 361 12.71 -0.43 -16.63
CA GLY A 361 11.61 -1.42 -16.66
C GLY A 361 12.05 -2.88 -16.58
N ARG A 362 13.33 -3.17 -16.31
CA ARG A 362 13.88 -4.52 -16.11
C ARG A 362 14.57 -4.62 -14.75
N TYR A 363 14.10 -5.56 -13.94
CA TYR A 363 14.51 -5.72 -12.56
C TYR A 363 14.93 -7.15 -12.28
N ILE A 364 15.82 -7.33 -11.31
CA ILE A 364 16.22 -8.64 -10.81
C ILE A 364 16.01 -8.66 -9.31
N LEU A 365 15.30 -9.68 -8.82
CA LEU A 365 15.28 -10.06 -7.42
C LEU A 365 16.05 -11.37 -7.23
N GLU A 366 17.11 -11.34 -6.42
CA GLU A 366 17.87 -12.51 -6.00
C GLU A 366 17.52 -12.82 -4.55
N SER A 367 17.20 -14.07 -4.26
CA SER A 367 16.97 -14.57 -2.92
C SER A 367 17.83 -15.80 -2.68
N PRO A 368 18.46 -15.98 -1.51
CA PRO A 368 19.11 -17.24 -1.20
C PRO A 368 18.11 -18.39 -1.32
N ASN A 369 18.58 -19.56 -1.74
CA ASN A 369 17.77 -20.77 -1.71
C ASN A 369 17.48 -21.15 -0.26
N THR A 370 16.43 -20.59 0.32
CA THR A 370 16.06 -20.93 1.69
C THR A 370 15.25 -22.20 1.72
N SER A 371 15.95 -23.32 1.93
CA SER A 371 15.36 -24.56 2.42
C SER A 371 14.92 -24.36 3.88
N VAL A 372 13.76 -23.74 4.09
CA VAL A 372 13.15 -23.68 5.43
C VAL A 372 12.38 -24.98 5.66
N GLY A 373 13.05 -25.98 6.20
CA GLY A 373 12.44 -27.10 6.93
C GLY A 373 11.57 -28.11 6.17
N ALA A 374 11.38 -27.98 4.85
CA ALA A 374 10.51 -28.88 4.07
C ALA A 374 11.30 -29.68 3.02
N GLY A 375 12.22 -30.55 3.47
CA GLY A 375 12.80 -31.59 2.62
C GLY A 375 13.34 -31.11 1.25
N PRO A 376 13.46 -32.02 0.26
CA PRO A 376 13.93 -31.70 -1.09
C PRO A 376 12.84 -31.08 -1.99
N GLU A 377 11.80 -30.47 -1.43
CA GLU A 377 10.61 -30.01 -2.17
C GLU A 377 10.67 -28.48 -2.41
N GLY A 378 10.42 -28.04 -3.64
CA GLY A 378 10.73 -26.69 -4.13
C GLY A 378 9.84 -25.55 -3.60
N PHE A 379 10.00 -24.34 -4.15
CA PHE A 379 9.12 -23.19 -3.90
C PHE A 379 8.47 -22.72 -5.19
N ALA A 380 7.21 -22.31 -5.12
CA ALA A 380 6.56 -21.50 -6.16
C ALA A 380 6.76 -20.01 -5.86
N VAL A 381 6.79 -19.18 -6.90
CA VAL A 381 6.84 -17.72 -6.77
C VAL A 381 5.53 -17.13 -7.30
N MET A 382 4.86 -16.35 -6.46
CA MET A 382 3.80 -15.45 -6.91
C MET A 382 4.35 -14.02 -6.87
N LEU A 383 4.03 -13.22 -7.89
CA LEU A 383 4.37 -11.81 -7.94
C LEU A 383 3.11 -10.98 -8.04
N ALA A 384 3.14 -9.79 -7.45
CA ALA A 384 2.09 -8.79 -7.61
C ALA A 384 2.71 -7.41 -7.83
N ALA A 385 2.10 -6.61 -8.70
CA ALA A 385 2.46 -5.22 -8.91
C ALA A 385 1.21 -4.37 -8.87
N GLY A 386 1.30 -3.23 -8.20
CA GLY A 386 0.20 -2.29 -8.17
C GLY A 386 0.56 -1.03 -7.41
N ARG A 387 -0.48 -0.28 -7.07
CA ARG A 387 -0.33 0.90 -6.25
C ARG A 387 -0.28 0.53 -4.78
N ASP A 388 0.60 1.18 -4.02
CA ASP A 388 0.59 1.04 -2.57
C ASP A 388 -0.74 1.49 -1.95
N GLY A 389 -1.24 0.75 -0.97
CA GLY A 389 -2.59 0.97 -0.43
C GLY A 389 -3.73 0.59 -1.37
N PHE A 390 -3.51 -0.15 -2.46
CA PHE A 390 -4.59 -0.66 -3.33
C PHE A 390 -4.40 -2.14 -3.65
N ALA A 391 -5.48 -2.79 -4.07
CA ALA A 391 -5.39 -4.12 -4.65
C ALA A 391 -4.42 -4.11 -5.84
N PRO A 392 -3.57 -5.15 -6.01
CA PRO A 392 -2.59 -5.16 -7.09
C PRO A 392 -3.23 -5.06 -8.47
N THR A 393 -2.59 -4.31 -9.36
CA THR A 393 -2.99 -4.11 -10.75
C THR A 393 -2.73 -5.34 -11.59
N THR A 394 -1.63 -6.04 -11.32
CA THR A 394 -1.30 -7.31 -11.99
C THR A 394 -0.73 -8.34 -11.02
N PHE A 395 -0.93 -9.61 -11.36
CA PHE A 395 -0.41 -10.77 -10.66
C PHE A 395 0.31 -11.68 -11.64
N TYR A 396 1.29 -12.44 -11.14
CA TYR A 396 1.92 -13.55 -11.82
C TYR A 396 1.95 -14.75 -10.87
N GLY A 397 1.60 -15.94 -11.36
CA GLY A 397 1.58 -17.17 -10.55
C GLY A 397 0.34 -17.39 -9.67
N LYS A 398 -0.69 -16.53 -9.73
CA LYS A 398 -1.97 -16.74 -9.01
C LYS A 398 -2.92 -17.61 -9.86
N PRO A 399 -3.63 -18.61 -9.28
CA PRO A 399 -4.71 -19.29 -9.99
C PRO A 399 -5.82 -18.31 -10.38
N PRO A 400 -6.46 -18.44 -11.56
CA PRO A 400 -7.74 -17.77 -11.80
C PRO A 400 -8.74 -18.22 -10.72
N PRO A 401 -9.64 -17.34 -10.25
CA PRO A 401 -10.69 -17.73 -9.31
C PRO A 401 -11.44 -18.93 -9.87
N ALA A 402 -11.67 -19.94 -9.03
CA ALA A 402 -12.58 -21.03 -9.38
C ALA A 402 -13.96 -20.40 -9.65
N ARG A 403 -14.47 -20.59 -10.86
CA ARG A 403 -15.82 -20.17 -11.24
C ARG A 403 -16.87 -21.00 -10.53
#